data_AF-A0A644UA66-F1
#
_entry.id   AF-A0A644UA66-F1
#
_cell.length_a   1.000
_cell.length_b   1.000
_cell.length_c   1.000
_cell.angle_alpha   90.00
_cell.angle_beta   90.00
_cell.angle_gamma   90.00
#
_symmetry.space_group_name_H-M   'P 1'
#
loop_
_entity.id
_entity.type
_entity.pdbx_description
1 polymer ?
#
loop_
_entity_poly.entity_id
_entity_poly.type
_entity_poly.pdbx_seq_one_letter_code
_entity_poly.pdbx_strand_id
1 'polypeptide(L)'
;MTEDGKKRYKKDTINRYGKKSFRKADKKLKKMSGPEWENYQANLNNIIQEIADSMDKNDYNSKKVQKLILKHFKLVGTLNPTNKESYIELANLYSEHDDLIVFFDNYNKGLANYLSKAMIYFATNNEN
;
A
#
# COMPACT_ATOMS: atom_id res chain seq x y z
N MET A 1 -24.23 -2.23 -6.86
CA MET A 1 -23.49 -1.62 -5.75
C MET A 1 -23.51 -0.10 -5.94
N THR A 2 -24.04 0.67 -5.00
CA THR A 2 -24.10 2.14 -5.09
C THR A 2 -22.71 2.77 -4.84
N GLU A 3 -22.50 4.01 -5.31
CA GLU A 3 -21.29 4.81 -5.02
C GLU A 3 -20.94 4.82 -3.52
N ASP A 4 -21.95 4.95 -2.65
CA ASP A 4 -21.78 4.92 -1.20
C ASP A 4 -21.40 3.53 -0.66
N GLY A 5 -21.90 2.47 -1.30
CA GLY A 5 -21.51 1.09 -1.00
C GLY A 5 -20.04 0.82 -1.32
N LYS A 6 -19.53 1.35 -2.44
CA LYS A 6 -18.12 1.25 -2.80
C LYS A 6 -17.24 2.03 -1.81
N LYS A 7 -17.64 3.24 -1.40
CA LYS A 7 -16.91 4.06 -0.43
C LYS A 7 -16.86 3.41 0.96
N ARG A 8 -17.98 2.89 1.48
CA ARG A 8 -18.02 2.17 2.76
C ARG A 8 -17.21 0.88 2.74
N TYR A 9 -17.37 0.07 1.70
CA TYR A 9 -16.60 -1.17 1.54
C TYR A 9 -15.09 -0.88 1.48
N LYS A 10 -14.68 0.14 0.71
CA LYS A 10 -13.27 0.59 0.67
C LYS A 10 -12.78 0.99 2.07
N LYS A 11 -13.55 1.79 2.82
CA LYS A 11 -13.19 2.25 4.17
C LYS A 11 -13.02 1.09 5.16
N ASP A 12 -13.94 0.14 5.21
CA ASP A 12 -13.89 -0.99 6.14
C ASP A 12 -12.75 -1.97 5.80
N THR A 13 -12.46 -2.13 4.52
CA THR A 13 -11.41 -3.01 4.03
C THR A 13 -10.02 -2.43 4.32
N ILE A 14 -9.82 -1.12 4.11
CA ILE A 14 -8.60 -0.40 4.51
C ILE A 14 -8.40 -0.45 6.03
N ASN A 15 -9.47 -0.25 6.82
CA ASN A 15 -9.38 -0.31 8.27
C ASN A 15 -9.00 -1.72 8.76
N ARG A 16 -9.51 -2.77 8.10
CA ARG A 16 -9.25 -4.17 8.45
C ARG A 16 -7.81 -4.59 8.14
N TYR A 17 -7.30 -4.24 6.97
CA TYR A 17 -5.93 -4.62 6.54
C TYR A 17 -4.86 -3.68 7.09
N GLY A 18 -5.15 -2.38 7.18
CA GLY A 18 -4.35 -1.39 7.90
C GLY A 18 -4.14 -1.74 9.38
N LYS A 19 -4.98 -2.61 9.95
CA LYS A 19 -4.84 -3.10 11.33
C LYS A 19 -4.18 -4.49 11.43
N LYS A 20 -4.36 -5.37 10.43
CA LYS A 20 -3.80 -6.75 10.44
C LYS A 20 -2.35 -6.82 9.97
N SER A 21 -2.02 -6.25 8.81
CA SER A 21 -0.63 -6.26 8.27
C SER A 21 0.33 -5.48 9.18
N PHE A 22 -0.22 -4.54 9.95
CA PHE A 22 0.48 -3.73 10.92
C PHE A 22 0.47 -4.28 12.35
N ARG A 23 0.08 -5.55 12.60
CA ARG A 23 0.15 -6.14 13.97
C ARG A 23 1.57 -6.15 14.57
N LYS A 24 2.63 -5.97 13.78
CA LYS A 24 4.00 -5.69 14.28
C LYS A 24 4.30 -4.18 14.48
N ALA A 25 3.59 -3.29 13.79
CA ALA A 25 3.65 -1.82 13.96
C ALA A 25 2.78 -1.29 15.12
N ASP A 26 2.37 -2.21 15.99
CA ASP A 26 1.38 -2.08 17.04
C ASP A 26 1.64 -0.91 18.01
N LYS A 27 2.90 -0.63 18.34
CA LYS A 27 3.25 0.43 19.30
C LYS A 27 2.95 1.84 18.80
N LYS A 28 3.13 2.13 17.51
CA LYS A 28 2.90 3.48 16.96
C LYS A 28 1.44 3.67 16.56
N LEU A 29 0.82 2.63 16.01
CA LEU A 29 -0.62 2.63 15.77
C LEU A 29 -1.43 2.83 17.05
N LYS A 30 -1.04 2.19 18.16
CA LYS A 30 -1.70 2.38 19.47
C LYS A 30 -1.59 3.80 20.02
N LYS A 31 -0.62 4.59 19.55
CA LYS A 31 -0.37 5.96 20.02
C LYS A 31 -0.94 7.03 19.08
N MET A 32 -1.36 6.66 17.87
CA MET A 32 -1.99 7.60 16.94
C MET A 32 -3.37 8.00 17.46
N SER A 33 -3.61 9.30 17.47
CA SER A 33 -4.95 9.86 17.61
C SER A 33 -5.80 9.53 16.39
N GLY A 34 -7.13 9.65 16.54
CA GLY A 34 -8.08 9.48 15.43
C GLY A 34 -7.72 10.29 14.18
N PRO A 35 -7.44 11.60 14.28
CA PRO A 35 -7.05 12.42 13.14
C PRO A 35 -5.72 11.99 12.49
N GLU A 36 -4.73 11.57 13.26
CA GLU A 36 -3.45 11.08 12.72
C GLU A 36 -3.65 9.79 11.91
N TRP A 37 -4.52 8.90 12.41
CA TRP A 37 -4.89 7.69 11.71
C TRP A 37 -5.64 7.98 10.41
N GLU A 38 -6.63 8.88 10.45
CA GLU A 38 -7.39 9.28 9.26
C GLU A 38 -6.47 9.92 8.19
N ASN A 39 -5.55 10.79 8.60
CA ASN A 39 -4.58 11.40 7.71
C ASN A 39 -3.62 10.35 7.12
N TYR A 40 -3.15 9.40 7.93
CA TYR A 40 -2.32 8.29 7.43
C TYR A 40 -3.06 7.47 6.36
N GLN A 41 -4.32 7.11 6.61
CA GLN A 41 -5.14 6.34 5.68
C GLN A 41 -5.42 7.11 4.39
N ALA A 42 -5.70 8.42 4.48
CA ALA A 42 -5.93 9.27 3.32
C ALA A 42 -4.68 9.32 2.43
N ASN A 43 -3.49 9.52 3.02
CA ASN A 43 -2.24 9.52 2.28
C ASN A 43 -1.95 8.16 1.64
N LEU A 44 -2.18 7.06 2.36
CA LEU A 44 -1.99 5.71 1.83
C LEU A 44 -2.91 5.46 0.63
N ASN A 45 -4.19 5.82 0.75
CA ASN A 45 -5.16 5.67 -0.33
C ASN A 45 -4.78 6.48 -1.57
N ASN A 46 -4.35 7.73 -1.38
CA ASN A 46 -3.96 8.59 -2.49
C ASN A 46 -2.75 8.00 -3.24
N ILE A 47 -1.76 7.50 -2.51
CA ILE A 47 -0.58 6.86 -3.13
C ILE A 47 -0.99 5.59 -3.89
N ILE A 48 -1.81 4.72 -3.30
CA ILE A 48 -2.28 3.48 -3.96
C ILE A 48 -3.09 3.82 -5.23
N GLN A 49 -3.95 4.84 -5.16
CA GLN A 49 -4.71 5.29 -6.32
C GLN A 49 -3.81 5.88 -7.42
N GLU A 50 -2.83 6.72 -7.07
CA GLU A 50 -1.85 7.24 -8.04
C GLU A 50 -1.07 6.11 -8.74
N ILE A 51 -0.74 5.04 -8.00
CA ILE A 51 -0.08 3.85 -8.57
C ILE A 51 -1.04 3.13 -9.52
N ALA A 52 -2.27 2.86 -9.07
CA ALA A 52 -3.30 2.17 -9.86
C ALA A 52 -3.59 2.88 -11.19
N ASP A 53 -3.71 4.22 -11.16
CA ASP A 53 -3.98 5.06 -12.33
C ASP A 53 -2.78 5.11 -13.30
N SER A 54 -1.59 4.74 -12.83
CA SER A 54 -0.36 4.73 -13.63
C SER A 54 -0.11 3.40 -14.36
N MET A 55 -0.75 2.31 -13.93
CA MET A 55 -0.48 0.94 -14.37
C MET A 55 -0.59 0.76 -15.89
N ASP A 56 -1.63 1.31 -16.50
CA ASP A 56 -1.93 1.09 -17.93
C ASP A 56 -0.92 1.78 -18.86
N LYS A 57 -0.15 2.73 -18.33
CA LYS A 57 0.74 3.60 -19.12
C LYS A 57 2.21 3.47 -18.72
N ASN A 58 2.52 2.75 -17.65
CA ASN A 58 3.86 2.72 -17.09
C ASN A 58 4.17 1.33 -16.53
N ASP A 59 5.32 0.79 -16.89
CA ASP A 59 5.85 -0.40 -16.24
C ASP A 59 6.19 -0.13 -14.77
N TYR A 60 6.13 -1.20 -13.98
CA TYR A 60 6.35 -1.16 -12.53
C TYR A 60 7.73 -0.59 -12.13
N ASN A 61 8.72 -0.70 -13.02
CA ASN A 61 10.10 -0.22 -12.83
C ASN A 61 10.35 1.18 -13.42
N SER A 62 9.34 1.81 -14.03
CA SER A 62 9.48 3.14 -14.60
C SER A 62 9.83 4.19 -13.53
N LYS A 63 10.58 5.23 -13.92
CA LYS A 63 10.95 6.34 -13.00
C LYS A 63 9.73 6.96 -12.32
N LYS A 64 8.59 7.05 -13.03
CA LYS A 64 7.35 7.60 -12.49
C LYS A 64 6.81 6.72 -11.37
N VAL A 65 6.69 5.42 -11.61
CA VAL A 65 6.14 4.47 -10.63
C VAL A 65 7.08 4.34 -9.44
N GLN A 66 8.39 4.27 -9.66
CA GLN A 66 9.37 4.17 -8.59
C GLN A 66 9.40 5.40 -7.66
N LYS A 67 9.06 6.59 -8.16
CA LYS A 67 8.80 7.77 -7.30
C LYS A 67 7.59 7.58 -6.39
N LEU A 68 6.53 6.94 -6.87
CA LEU A 68 5.35 6.61 -6.05
C LEU A 68 5.67 5.52 -5.03
N ILE A 69 6.44 4.50 -5.42
CA ILE A 69 6.91 3.45 -4.50
C ILE A 69 7.80 4.02 -3.40
N LEU A 70 8.64 5.02 -3.69
CA LEU A 70 9.40 5.74 -2.66
C LEU A 70 8.47 6.46 -1.66
N LYS A 71 7.39 7.10 -2.13
CA LYS A 71 6.39 7.72 -1.23
C LYS A 71 5.72 6.65 -0.37
N HIS A 72 5.32 5.52 -0.97
CA HIS A 72 4.72 4.40 -0.26
C HIS A 72 5.66 3.85 0.82
N PHE A 73 6.92 3.57 0.46
CA PHE A 73 7.97 3.09 1.38
C PHE A 73 8.15 4.03 2.57
N LYS A 74 8.26 5.35 2.33
CA LYS A 74 8.38 6.35 3.39
C LYS A 74 7.15 6.38 4.30
N LEU A 75 5.95 6.30 3.73
CA LEU A 75 4.71 6.33 4.49
C LEU A 75 4.57 5.09 5.38
N VAL A 76 4.71 3.88 4.84
CA VAL A 76 4.64 2.64 5.65
C VAL A 76 5.76 2.59 6.69
N GLY A 77 6.94 3.12 6.34
CA GLY A 77 8.07 3.34 7.23
C GLY A 77 7.77 4.21 8.44
N THR A 78 6.73 5.05 8.38
CA THR A 78 6.32 5.84 9.55
C THR A 78 5.74 4.97 10.65
N LEU A 79 5.12 3.83 10.36
CA LEU A 79 4.48 2.97 11.37
C LEU A 79 5.44 1.94 11.96
N ASN A 80 6.38 1.45 11.16
CA ASN A 80 7.44 0.57 11.59
C ASN A 80 8.69 0.88 10.77
N PRO A 81 9.91 0.97 11.36
CA PRO A 81 11.14 1.14 10.60
C PRO A 81 11.23 0.06 9.54
N THR A 82 10.94 0.43 8.30
CA THR A 82 10.88 -0.48 7.17
C THR A 82 12.26 -0.44 6.55
N ASN A 83 12.99 -1.55 6.63
CA ASN A 83 14.18 -1.77 5.81
C ASN A 83 13.74 -2.44 4.48
N LYS A 84 14.66 -2.57 3.54
CA LYS A 84 14.38 -3.18 2.23
C LYS A 84 13.80 -4.60 2.34
N GLU A 85 14.32 -5.39 3.28
CA GLU A 85 13.88 -6.78 3.53
C GLU A 85 12.42 -6.85 4.00
N SER A 86 12.06 -6.12 5.05
CA SER A 86 10.67 -6.04 5.53
C SER A 86 9.71 -5.44 4.49
N TYR A 87 10.20 -4.60 3.57
CA TYR A 87 9.41 -4.10 2.46
C TYR A 87 9.13 -5.17 1.40
N ILE A 88 10.09 -6.07 1.15
CA ILE A 88 9.90 -7.24 0.28
C ILE A 88 8.91 -8.21 0.92
N GLU A 89 9.00 -8.47 2.23
CA GLU A 89 8.01 -9.30 2.95
C GLU A 89 6.59 -8.71 2.81
N LEU A 90 6.45 -7.39 2.94
CA LEU A 90 5.18 -6.71 2.73
C LEU A 90 4.68 -6.82 1.28
N ALA A 91 5.59 -6.73 0.30
CA ALA A 91 5.27 -6.89 -1.11
C ALA A 91 4.71 -8.29 -1.40
N ASN A 92 5.36 -9.33 -0.89
CA ASN A 92 4.91 -10.72 -1.05
C ASN A 92 3.53 -10.91 -0.42
N LEU A 93 3.32 -10.39 0.79
CA LEU A 93 2.03 -10.42 1.48
C LEU A 93 0.90 -9.88 0.60
N TYR A 94 1.13 -8.76 -0.10
CA TYR A 94 0.12 -8.14 -0.96
C TYR A 94 -0.28 -9.04 -2.13
N SER A 95 0.63 -9.84 -2.69
CA SER A 95 0.34 -10.73 -3.83
C SER A 95 -0.02 -12.16 -3.45
N GLU A 96 0.19 -12.59 -2.21
CA GLU A 96 -0.04 -13.98 -1.76
C GLU A 96 -1.39 -14.19 -1.05
N HIS A 97 -2.01 -13.13 -0.53
CA HIS A 97 -3.28 -13.25 0.20
C HIS A 97 -4.47 -12.77 -0.66
N ASP A 98 -5.40 -13.68 -0.95
CA ASP A 98 -6.62 -13.42 -1.75
C ASP A 98 -7.40 -12.20 -1.28
N ASP A 99 -7.54 -12.05 0.03
CA ASP A 99 -8.14 -10.91 0.70
C ASP A 99 -7.53 -9.55 0.27
N LEU A 100 -6.20 -9.50 0.14
CA LEU A 100 -5.46 -8.31 -0.28
C LEU A 100 -5.55 -8.12 -1.79
N ILE A 101 -5.49 -9.21 -2.55
CA ILE A 101 -5.69 -9.18 -4.01
C ILE A 101 -7.06 -8.56 -4.33
N VAL A 102 -8.13 -9.07 -3.72
CA VAL A 102 -9.49 -8.53 -3.89
C VAL A 102 -9.56 -7.07 -3.46
N PHE A 103 -8.88 -6.70 -2.36
CA PHE A 103 -8.83 -5.32 -1.92
C PHE A 103 -8.20 -4.40 -2.97
N PHE A 104 -7.00 -4.72 -3.48
CA PHE A 104 -6.29 -3.91 -4.46
C PHE A 104 -6.98 -3.91 -5.83
N ASP A 105 -7.65 -4.99 -6.21
CA ASP A 105 -8.44 -5.07 -7.44
C ASP A 105 -9.61 -4.08 -7.47
N ASN A 106 -10.04 -3.54 -6.33
CA ASN A 106 -11.02 -2.44 -6.29
C ASN A 106 -10.46 -1.11 -6.80
N TYR A 107 -9.13 -0.96 -6.89
CA TYR A 107 -8.48 0.23 -7.45
C TYR A 107 -8.19 0.02 -8.95
N ASN A 108 -7.53 -1.08 -9.28
CA ASN A 108 -7.31 -1.54 -10.65
C ASN A 108 -7.03 -3.06 -10.62
N LYS A 109 -7.58 -3.81 -11.58
CA LYS A 109 -7.41 -5.26 -11.63
C LYS A 109 -5.94 -5.63 -11.81
N GLY A 110 -5.41 -6.50 -10.97
CA GLY A 110 -4.01 -6.91 -10.98
C GLY A 110 -3.07 -5.97 -10.23
N LEU A 111 -3.59 -4.95 -9.54
CA LEU A 111 -2.79 -3.99 -8.79
C LEU A 111 -1.94 -4.66 -7.70
N ALA A 112 -2.45 -5.68 -7.01
CA ALA A 112 -1.69 -6.38 -5.98
C ALA A 112 -0.35 -6.91 -6.50
N ASN A 113 -0.36 -7.60 -7.65
CA ASN A 113 0.83 -8.15 -8.30
C ASN A 113 1.73 -7.04 -8.85
N TYR A 114 1.16 -6.02 -9.48
CA TYR A 114 1.91 -4.88 -10.00
C TYR A 114 2.65 -4.13 -8.88
N LEU A 115 1.95 -3.85 -7.79
CA LEU A 115 2.48 -3.16 -6.62
C LEU A 115 3.59 -4.00 -5.96
N SER A 116 3.37 -5.31 -5.79
CA SER A 116 4.38 -6.23 -5.26
C SER A 116 5.68 -6.19 -6.10
N LYS A 117 5.58 -6.33 -7.42
CA LYS A 117 6.74 -6.23 -8.34
C LYS A 117 7.45 -4.87 -8.22
N ALA A 118 6.69 -3.78 -8.16
CA ALA A 118 7.23 -2.43 -8.05
C ALA A 118 7.99 -2.22 -6.73
N MET A 119 7.45 -2.75 -5.62
CA MET A 119 8.05 -2.72 -4.29
C MET A 119 9.34 -3.54 -4.20
N ILE A 120 9.33 -4.77 -4.74
CA ILE A 120 10.52 -5.63 -4.78
C ILE A 120 11.61 -4.96 -5.61
N TYR A 121 11.26 -4.46 -6.80
CA TYR A 121 12.21 -3.74 -7.65
C TYR A 121 12.86 -2.55 -6.92
N PHE A 122 12.06 -1.75 -6.21
CA PHE A 122 12.55 -0.63 -5.41
C PHE A 122 13.55 -1.07 -4.33
N ALA A 123 13.23 -2.17 -3.62
CA ALA A 123 14.04 -2.68 -2.54
C ALA A 123 15.38 -3.26 -3.04
N THR A 124 15.37 -3.93 -4.20
CA THR A 124 16.56 -4.59 -4.75
C THR A 124 17.44 -3.69 -5.60
N ASN A 125 16.89 -2.66 -6.27
CA ASN A 125 17.63 -1.87 -7.27
C ASN A 125 17.97 -0.43 -6.85
N ASN A 126 17.46 0.08 -5.72
CA ASN A 126 18.00 1.34 -5.17
C ASN A 126 19.34 1.08 -4.50
N GLU A 127 20.41 0.90 -5.27
CA GLU A 127 21.72 1.34 -4.80
C GLU A 127 21.66 2.87 -4.73
N ASN A 128 21.97 3.43 -3.55
CA ASN A 128 21.95 4.86 -3.27
C ASN A 128 22.81 5.66 -4.26
#